data_AF-A0A142XRW7-F1
#
_entry.id   AF-A0A142XRW7-F1
#
_cell.length_a   1.000
_cell.length_b   1.000
_cell.length_c   1.000
_cell.angle_alpha   90.00
_cell.angle_beta   90.00
_cell.angle_gamma   90.00
#
_symmetry.space_group_name_H-M   'P 1'
#
loop_
_entity.id
_entity.type
_entity.pdbx_description
1 polymer ?
#
loop_
_entity_poly.entity_id
_entity_poly.type
_entity_poly.pdbx_seq_one_letter_code
_entity_poly.pdbx_strand_id
1 'polypeptide(L)' 'MGVSNLWLPGDGFLFVAPSLILHYMDAHEYSPPDEFQEAVRACPPMRSMAYLKALLKNGPKELFPATG' A
#
# COMPACT_ATOMS: atom_id res chain seq x y z
N MET A 1 -18.92 3.26 -4.01
CA MET A 1 -18.10 4.27 -3.29
C MET A 1 -17.02 3.52 -2.55
N GLY A 2 -15.75 3.92 -2.70
CA GLY A 2 -14.56 3.07 -2.52
C GLY A 2 -14.51 2.25 -1.23
N VAL A 3 -14.49 0.93 -1.35
CA VAL A 3 -14.28 -0.01 -0.21
C VAL A 3 -13.08 -0.91 -0.47
N SER A 4 -12.13 -0.45 -1.29
CA SER A 4 -10.88 -1.16 -1.56
C SER A 4 -9.75 -0.51 -0.77
N ASN A 5 -8.94 -1.34 -0.10
CA ASN A 5 -7.73 -0.90 0.57
C ASN A 5 -6.56 -0.91 -0.41
N LEU A 6 -5.81 0.19 -0.42
CA LEU A 6 -4.50 0.33 -1.02
C LEU A 6 -3.48 -0.30 -0.08
N TRP A 7 -2.66 -1.19 -0.61
CA TRP A 7 -1.59 -1.84 0.13
C TRP A 7 -0.27 -1.34 -0.45
N LEU A 8 0.55 -0.71 0.38
CA LEU A 8 1.84 -0.18 -0.06
C LEU A 8 2.96 -0.85 0.73
N PRO A 9 3.95 -1.45 0.05
CA PRO A 9 5.11 -2.00 0.71
C PRO A 9 6.00 -0.87 1.25
N GLY A 10 6.11 -0.76 2.57
CA GLY A 10 7.11 0.05 3.26
C GLY A 10 8.39 -0.76 3.53
N ASP A 11 9.35 -0.19 4.25
CA ASP A 11 10.57 -0.89 4.64
C ASP A 11 10.33 -1.73 5.91
N GLY A 12 9.97 -3.01 5.71
CA GLY A 12 9.69 -3.94 6.82
C GLY A 12 8.27 -3.89 7.39
N PHE A 13 7.37 -3.08 6.81
CA PHE A 13 5.95 -3.03 7.18
C PHE A 13 5.07 -2.71 5.96
N LEU A 14 3.74 -2.84 6.11
CA LEU A 14 2.76 -2.48 5.08
C LEU A 14 1.94 -1.27 5.52
N PHE A 15 1.85 -0.27 4.65
CA PHE A 15 0.82 0.75 4.77
C PHE A 15 -0.47 0.23 4.16
N VAL A 16 -1.57 0.40 4.90
CA VAL A 16 -2.91 0.07 4.44
C VAL A 16 -3.75 1.33 4.52
N ALA A 17 -4.21 1.84 3.38
CA ALA A 17 -5.03 3.03 3.31
C ALA A 17 -6.32 2.76 2.54
N PRO A 18 -7.47 3.31 2.92
CA PRO A 18 -8.67 3.23 2.11
C PRO A 18 -8.46 3.99 0.79
N SER A 19 -9.02 3.48 -0.31
CA SER A 19 -9.03 4.17 -1.61
C SER A 19 -9.66 5.57 -1.56
N LEU A 20 -10.42 5.90 -0.51
CA LEU A 20 -10.90 7.26 -0.24
C LEU A 20 -9.77 8.27 0.03
N ILE A 21 -8.53 7.86 0.29
CA ILE A 21 -7.42 8.80 0.49
C ILE A 21 -7.28 9.76 -0.70
N LEU A 22 -7.51 9.29 -1.93
CA LEU A 22 -7.51 10.17 -3.12
C LEU A 22 -8.61 11.24 -3.05
N HIS A 23 -9.80 10.89 -2.56
CA HIS A 23 -10.88 11.85 -2.40
C HIS A 23 -10.54 12.89 -1.34
N TYR A 24 -9.92 12.50 -0.23
CA TYR A 24 -9.45 13.45 0.78
C TYR A 24 -8.33 14.35 0.25
N MET A 25 -7.42 13.83 -0.57
CA MET A 25 -6.38 14.65 -1.22
C MET A 25 -6.98 15.69 -2.18
N ASP A 26 -7.94 15.26 -3.02
CA ASP A 26 -8.56 16.11 -4.05
C ASP A 26 -9.58 17.12 -3.48
N ALA A 27 -10.48 16.66 -2.61
CA ALA A 27 -11.59 17.48 -2.11
C ALA A 27 -11.27 18.26 -0.82
N HIS A 28 -10.25 17.84 -0.07
CA HIS A 28 -9.91 18.41 1.24
C HIS A 28 -8.44 18.80 1.38
N GLU A 29 -7.67 18.80 0.28
CA GLU A 29 -6.25 19.17 0.26
C GLU A 29 -5.41 18.39 1.30
N TYR A 30 -5.86 17.18 1.63
CA TYR A 30 -5.18 16.35 2.60
C TYR A 30 -3.81 15.94 2.06
N SER A 31 -2.75 16.27 2.79
CA SER A 31 -1.41 15.79 2.49
C SER A 31 -1.11 14.54 3.33
N PRO A 32 -0.92 13.36 2.71
CA PRO A 32 -0.47 12.18 3.45
C PRO A 32 0.94 12.39 4.03
N PRO A 33 1.31 11.67 5.10
CA PRO A 33 2.64 11.75 5.71
C PRO A 33 3.76 11.49 4.71
N ASP A 34 4.93 12.11 4.89
CA ASP A 34 6.06 11.97 3.95
C ASP A 34 6.48 10.52 3.74
N GLU A 35 6.50 9.70 4.80
CA GLU A 35 6.80 8.26 4.72
C GLU A 35 5.82 7.50 3.82
N PHE A 36 4.54 7.88 3.83
CA PHE A 36 3.53 7.29 2.95
C PHE A 36 3.78 7.71 1.50
N GLN A 37 4.13 8.97 1.26
CA GLN A 37 4.46 9.45 -0.08
C GLN A 37 5.70 8.75 -0.64
N GLU A 38 6.73 8.55 0.19
CA GLU A 38 7.92 7.79 -0.18
C GLU A 38 7.58 6.33 -0.51
N ALA A 39 6.72 5.69 0.28
CA ALA A 39 6.24 4.34 -0.01
C ALA A 39 5.45 4.26 -1.32
N VAL A 40 4.64 5.26 -1.66
CA VAL A 40 3.97 5.36 -2.98
C VAL A 40 4.99 5.50 -4.09
N ARG A 41 6.00 6.37 -3.94
CA ARG A 41 7.06 6.58 -4.94
C ARG A 41 7.93 5.34 -5.15
N ALA A 42 8.21 4.59 -4.09
CA ALA A 42 8.95 3.34 -4.13
C ALA A 42 8.09 2.14 -4.57
N CYS A 43 6.76 2.29 -4.61
CA CYS A 43 5.85 1.20 -4.92
C CYS A 43 6.04 0.73 -6.39
N PRO A 44 6.36 -0.55 -6.62
CA PRO A 44 6.39 -1.10 -7.97
C PRO A 44 4.99 -1.05 -8.61
N PRO A 45 4.88 -1.19 -9.95
CA PRO A 45 3.59 -1.23 -10.63
C PRO A 45 2.63 -2.23 -9.96
N MET A 46 1.44 -1.77 -9.59
CA MET A 46 0.44 -2.60 -8.91
C MET A 46 0.12 -3.85 -9.74
N ARG A 47 -0.11 -4.98 -9.07
CA ARG A 47 -0.32 -6.31 -9.67
C ARG A 47 0.88 -6.91 -10.42
N SER A 48 2.03 -6.24 -10.44
CA SER A 48 3.26 -6.85 -10.97
C SER A 48 3.84 -7.89 -9.99
N MET A 49 4.67 -8.78 -10.52
CA MET A 49 5.41 -9.75 -9.71
C MET A 49 6.32 -9.06 -8.67
N ALA A 50 6.88 -7.90 -9.03
CA ALA A 50 7.71 -7.09 -8.14
C ALA A 50 6.90 -6.54 -6.95
N TYR A 51 5.68 -6.06 -7.23
CA TYR A 51 4.75 -5.61 -6.20
C TYR A 51 4.36 -6.74 -5.25
N LEU A 52 4.00 -7.92 -5.77
CA LEU A 52 3.67 -9.09 -4.93
C LEU A 52 4.84 -9.54 -4.07
N LYS A 53 6.06 -9.57 -4.62
CA LYS A 53 7.29 -9.87 -3.85
C LYS A 53 7.53 -8.83 -2.75
N ALA A 54 7.31 -7.55 -3.03
CA ALA A 54 7.45 -6.49 -2.03
C ALA A 54 6.39 -6.60 -0.92
N LEU A 55 5.15 -6.97 -1.27
CA LEU A 55 4.11 -7.25 -0.27
C LEU A 55 4.46 -8.45 0.61
N LEU A 56 4.98 -9.53 0.04
CA LEU A 56 5.41 -10.71 0.79
C LEU A 56 6.63 -10.44 1.68
N LYS A 57 7.58 -9.62 1.19
CA LYS A 57 8.79 -9.24 1.93
C LYS A 57 8.48 -8.39 3.16
N ASN A 58 7.54 -7.44 3.02
CA ASN A 58 7.27 -6.42 4.03
C ASN A 58 5.98 -6.68 4.83
N GLY A 59 5.15 -7.62 4.40
CA GLY A 59 3.90 -7.98 5.05
C GLY A 59 4.03 -9.10 6.09
N PRO A 60 3.06 -9.20 7.01
CA PRO A 60 3.03 -10.30 7.95
C PRO A 60 2.82 -11.63 7.21
N LYS A 61 3.61 -12.64 7.58
CA LYS A 61 3.56 -13.97 6.95
C LYS A 61 2.20 -14.65 7.09
N GLU A 62 1.43 -14.25 8.11
CA GLU A 62 0.07 -14.73 8.37
C GLU A 62 -0.96 -14.21 7.36
N LEU A 63 -0.67 -13.08 6.71
CA LEU A 63 -1.54 -12.48 5.69
C LEU A 63 -1.48 -13.26 4.36
N PHE A 64 -0.40 -14.02 4.17
CA PHE A 64 -0.15 -14.84 2.99
C PHE A 64 0.11 -16.27 3.46
N PRO A 65 -0.93 -17.03 3.85
CA PRO A 65 -0.74 -18.42 4.24
C PRO A 65 0.01 -19.11 3.11
N ALA A 66 1.21 -19.61 3.43
CA ALA A 66 1.96 -20.46 2.52
C ALA A 66 1.01 -21.58 2.11
N THR A 67 0.64 -21.60 0.83
CA THR A 67 -0.21 -22.62 0.27
C THR A 67 0.59 -23.91 0.31
N GLY A 68 0.36 -24.70 1.36
CA GLY A 68 0.76 -26.10 1.48
C GLY A 68 -0.37 -26.98 1.01
#